data_AF-A0A0J1FWE8-F1
#
_entry.id   AF-A0A0J1FWE8-F1
#
_cell.length_a   1.000
_cell.length_b   1.000
_cell.length_c   1.000
_cell.angle_alpha   90.00
_cell.angle_beta   90.00
_cell.angle_gamma   90.00
#
_symmetry.space_group_name_H-M   'P 1'
#
loop_
_entity.id
_entity.type
_entity.pdbx_description
1 polymer ?
#
loop_
_entity_poly.entity_id
_entity_poly.type
_entity_poly.pdbx_seq_one_letter_code
_entity_poly.pdbx_strand_id
1 'polypeptide(L)'
;MRKCDQLIQRFTLKGQDDGVRNLRGEELKSYQLIYDDLIKRLIATGAEVPQDMEIQVINKIVTPDDDNVTPLGLVNVSLDYLTKILTFAQGQGIQWQVEIKECTDTHFKELSYFKITVACDKEFFVTMAKEAGFRYPKITRHRTA
;
A
#
# COMPACT_ATOMS: atom_id res chain seq x y z
N MET A 1 27.10 -13.73 7.45
CA MET A 1 25.67 -13.49 7.14
C MET A 1 25.17 -12.46 8.13
N ARG A 2 24.80 -11.29 7.63
CA ARG A 2 24.81 -10.03 8.38
C ARG A 2 23.41 -9.79 8.97
N LYS A 3 23.34 -9.21 10.16
CA LYS A 3 22.12 -8.78 10.86
C LYS A 3 21.11 -8.01 10.00
N CYS A 4 21.51 -7.49 8.83
CA CYS A 4 20.65 -6.87 7.83
C CYS A 4 19.58 -7.82 7.27
N ASP A 5 19.89 -9.10 7.03
CA ASP A 5 18.93 -10.07 6.49
C ASP A 5 17.79 -10.35 7.50
N GLN A 6 18.13 -10.34 8.79
CA GLN A 6 17.15 -10.46 9.90
C GLN A 6 16.32 -9.20 10.10
N LEU A 7 16.83 -8.01 9.72
CA LEU A 7 16.08 -6.76 9.79
C LEU A 7 15.10 -6.64 8.63
N ILE A 8 15.50 -7.04 7.41
CA ILE A 8 14.59 -7.14 6.25
C ILE A 8 13.48 -8.16 6.54
N GLN A 9 13.81 -9.32 7.12
CA GLN A 9 12.84 -10.30 7.61
C GLN A 9 11.91 -9.80 8.73
N ARG A 10 12.31 -8.75 9.48
CA ARG A 10 11.47 -8.11 10.51
C ARG A 10 10.53 -7.05 9.93
N PHE A 11 10.79 -6.55 8.73
CA PHE A 11 9.90 -5.61 8.02
C PHE A 11 8.93 -6.35 7.08
N THR A 12 9.29 -7.53 6.58
CA THR A 12 8.35 -8.52 6.02
C THR A 12 7.58 -9.22 7.14
N LEU A 13 6.84 -8.45 7.94
CA LEU A 13 6.01 -9.00 9.01
C LEU A 13 4.87 -9.81 8.39
N LYS A 14 5.08 -11.13 8.30
CA LYS A 14 4.02 -12.13 8.32
C LYS A 14 2.93 -11.66 9.28
N GLY A 15 1.73 -11.43 8.75
CA GLY A 15 0.55 -11.09 9.53
C GLY A 15 0.15 -9.62 9.53
N GLN A 16 0.74 -8.75 8.69
CA GLN A 16 0.12 -7.44 8.42
C GLN A 16 -1.24 -7.58 7.70
N ASP A 17 -1.38 -8.64 6.92
CA ASP A 17 -2.54 -9.11 6.19
C ASP A 17 -3.48 -10.01 7.01
N ASP A 18 -3.14 -10.38 8.25
CA ASP A 18 -3.89 -11.35 9.09
C ASP A 18 -5.34 -10.93 9.48
N GLY A 19 -5.83 -9.82 8.92
CA GLY A 19 -7.22 -9.41 9.02
C GLY A 19 -7.83 -8.94 7.70
N VAL A 20 -7.03 -8.81 6.64
CA VAL A 20 -7.51 -8.35 5.33
C VAL A 20 -8.27 -9.48 4.66
N ARG A 21 -9.52 -9.22 4.25
CA ARG A 21 -10.34 -10.24 3.62
C ARG A 21 -9.74 -10.69 2.29
N ASN A 22 -9.99 -11.95 1.93
CA ASN A 22 -9.62 -12.47 0.61
C ASN A 22 -10.39 -11.76 -0.51
N LEU A 23 -9.70 -11.60 -1.64
CA LEU A 23 -10.27 -11.16 -2.92
C LEU A 23 -11.23 -12.22 -3.46
N ARG A 24 -12.29 -11.80 -4.15
CA ARG A 24 -13.35 -12.68 -4.66
C ARG A 24 -13.69 -12.36 -6.11
N GLY A 25 -13.89 -13.41 -6.92
CA GLY A 25 -14.49 -13.29 -8.25
C GLY A 25 -13.84 -12.23 -9.14
N GLU A 26 -14.56 -11.15 -9.40
CA GLU A 26 -14.12 -10.02 -10.23
C GLU A 26 -12.94 -9.24 -9.63
N GLU A 27 -12.83 -9.21 -8.29
CA GLU A 27 -11.72 -8.54 -7.60
C GLU A 27 -10.37 -9.16 -7.96
N LEU A 28 -10.31 -10.46 -8.23
CA LEU A 28 -9.07 -11.13 -8.66
C LEU A 28 -8.61 -10.63 -10.03
N LYS A 29 -9.56 -10.36 -10.94
CA LYS A 29 -9.24 -9.83 -12.27
C LYS A 29 -8.76 -8.39 -12.18
N SER A 30 -9.46 -7.56 -11.40
CA SER A 30 -9.04 -6.18 -11.14
C SER A 30 -7.67 -6.13 -10.46
N TYR A 31 -7.46 -6.97 -9.45
CA TYR A 31 -6.17 -7.08 -8.77
C TYR A 31 -5.03 -7.35 -9.75
N GLN A 32 -5.17 -8.34 -10.65
CA GLN A 32 -4.12 -8.66 -11.60
C GLN A 32 -3.81 -7.48 -12.53
N LEU A 33 -4.84 -6.80 -13.03
CA LEU A 33 -4.68 -5.63 -13.90
C LEU A 33 -3.97 -4.47 -13.19
N ILE A 34 -4.34 -4.21 -11.94
CA ILE A 34 -3.70 -3.16 -11.12
C ILE A 34 -2.25 -3.55 -10.83
N TYR A 35 -1.99 -4.79 -10.42
CA TYR A 35 -0.65 -5.29 -10.11
C TYR A 35 0.28 -5.14 -11.32
N ASP A 36 -0.17 -5.59 -12.49
CA ASP A 36 0.59 -5.51 -13.74
C ASP A 36 0.84 -4.05 -14.16
N ASP A 37 -0.13 -3.15 -13.97
CA ASP A 37 0.03 -1.72 -14.25
C ASP A 37 1.07 -1.08 -13.31
N LEU A 38 1.02 -1.38 -12.01
CA LEU A 38 1.98 -0.86 -11.04
C LEU A 38 3.40 -1.37 -11.34
N ILE A 39 3.58 -2.64 -11.72
CA ILE A 39 4.87 -3.17 -12.16
C ILE A 39 5.38 -2.44 -13.41
N LYS A 40 4.53 -2.25 -14.42
CA LYS A 40 4.92 -1.54 -15.64
C LYS A 40 5.39 -0.12 -15.33
N ARG A 41 4.68 0.59 -14.46
CA ARG A 41 5.06 1.95 -14.03
C ARG A 41 6.35 1.94 -13.23
N LEU A 42 6.56 0.95 -12.37
CA LEU A 42 7.79 0.79 -11.59
C LEU A 42 9.00 0.55 -12.51
N ILE A 43 8.89 -0.37 -13.47
CA ILE A 43 9.95 -0.62 -14.46
C ILE A 43 10.24 0.64 -15.27
N ALA A 44 9.22 1.43 -15.61
CA ALA A 44 9.39 2.68 -16.35
C ALA A 44 10.18 3.75 -15.58
N THR A 45 10.30 3.65 -14.24
CA THR A 45 11.20 4.52 -13.47
C THR A 45 12.66 4.07 -13.48
N GLY A 46 12.98 2.95 -14.15
CA GLY A 46 14.31 2.36 -14.14
C GLY A 46 14.59 1.44 -12.94
N ALA A 47 13.58 1.16 -12.12
CA ALA A 47 13.73 0.25 -10.99
C ALA A 47 13.85 -1.20 -11.48
N GLU A 48 14.77 -1.95 -10.86
CA GLU A 48 14.90 -3.39 -11.11
C GLU A 48 13.82 -4.15 -10.33
N VAL A 49 13.13 -5.07 -11.00
CA VAL A 49 12.15 -5.95 -10.36
C VAL A 49 12.84 -7.28 -10.04
N PRO A 50 12.96 -7.68 -8.76
CA PRO A 50 13.62 -8.92 -8.41
C PRO A 50 12.83 -10.12 -8.94
N GLN A 51 13.54 -11.08 -9.54
CA GLN A 51 12.96 -12.39 -9.88
C GLN A 51 12.90 -13.24 -8.60
N ASP A 52 11.77 -13.89 -8.37
CA ASP A 52 11.55 -14.82 -7.24
C ASP A 52 11.51 -14.20 -5.83
N MET A 53 11.36 -12.88 -5.72
CA MET A 53 11.13 -12.21 -4.43
C MET A 53 9.91 -11.30 -4.48
N GLU A 54 9.32 -11.07 -3.29
CA GLU A 54 8.23 -10.11 -3.12
C GLU A 54 8.75 -8.68 -3.32
N ILE A 55 8.10 -7.92 -4.21
CA ILE A 55 8.44 -6.51 -4.44
C ILE A 55 7.99 -5.70 -3.24
N GLN A 56 8.93 -5.07 -2.54
CA GLN A 56 8.65 -4.14 -1.45
C GLN A 56 8.63 -2.70 -1.97
N VAL A 57 7.71 -1.89 -1.47
CA VAL A 57 7.57 -0.48 -1.83
C VAL A 57 7.26 0.37 -0.60
N ILE A 58 7.72 1.62 -0.63
CA ILE A 58 7.27 2.61 0.34
C ILE A 58 6.03 3.26 -0.26
N ASN A 59 4.91 3.29 0.45
CA ASN A 59 3.71 3.95 -0.07
C ASN A 59 3.12 4.96 0.91
N LYS A 60 2.45 5.94 0.33
CA LYS A 60 1.62 6.92 1.03
C LYS A 60 0.34 7.13 0.23
N ILE A 61 -0.81 6.92 0.87
CA ILE A 61 -2.13 7.16 0.29
C ILE A 61 -2.68 8.46 0.88
N VAL A 62 -3.10 9.38 0.01
CA VAL A 62 -3.67 10.68 0.37
C VAL A 62 -4.97 10.96 -0.36
N THR A 63 -5.84 11.78 0.23
CA THR A 63 -7.01 12.36 -0.46
C THR A 63 -6.59 13.55 -1.35
N PRO A 64 -7.50 14.17 -2.12
CA PRO A 64 -7.19 15.37 -2.90
C PRO A 64 -6.75 16.57 -2.04
N ASP A 65 -7.19 16.60 -0.77
CA ASP A 65 -6.83 17.63 0.22
C ASP A 65 -5.51 17.31 0.95
N ASP A 66 -4.73 16.34 0.45
CA ASP A 66 -3.48 15.81 1.03
C ASP A 66 -3.63 15.20 2.44
N ASP A 67 -4.86 14.85 2.85
CA ASP A 67 -5.09 14.09 4.08
C ASP A 67 -4.47 12.70 3.96
N ASN A 68 -3.62 12.33 4.92
CA ASN A 68 -3.06 10.98 4.97
C ASN A 68 -4.14 9.95 5.36
N VAL A 69 -4.38 9.00 4.47
CA VAL A 69 -5.29 7.87 4.63
C VAL A 69 -4.58 6.52 4.51
N THR A 70 -3.26 6.50 4.66
CA THR A 70 -2.48 5.26 4.67
C THR A 70 -2.85 4.42 5.90
N PRO A 71 -3.30 3.16 5.75
CA PRO A 71 -3.48 2.25 6.87
C PRO A 71 -2.18 2.02 7.64
N LEU A 72 -2.32 1.60 8.90
CA LEU A 72 -1.20 1.09 9.69
C LEU A 72 -0.59 -0.13 9.01
N GLY A 73 0.72 -0.23 9.10
CA GLY A 73 1.46 -1.33 8.49
C GLY A 73 1.81 -1.07 7.04
N LEU A 74 1.00 -0.30 6.28
CA LEU A 74 1.25 0.02 4.86
C LEU A 74 2.49 0.89 4.61
N VAL A 75 3.30 1.24 5.61
CA VAL A 75 4.55 1.96 5.37
C VAL A 75 5.66 0.93 5.22
N ASN A 76 6.18 0.77 3.98
CA ASN A 76 7.18 -0.22 3.60
C ASN A 76 6.64 -1.67 3.56
N VAL A 77 5.77 -1.95 2.59
CA VAL A 77 5.07 -3.24 2.43
C VAL A 77 5.17 -3.76 1.01
N SER A 78 4.66 -4.97 0.80
CA SER A 78 4.62 -5.56 -0.52
C SER A 78 3.70 -4.81 -1.48
N LEU A 79 4.09 -4.84 -2.75
CA LEU A 79 3.27 -4.38 -3.85
C LEU A 79 1.92 -5.10 -3.89
N ASP A 80 1.86 -6.36 -3.46
CA ASP A 80 0.62 -7.12 -3.28
C ASP A 80 -0.34 -6.42 -2.32
N TYR A 81 0.17 -5.98 -1.17
CA TYR A 81 -0.65 -5.35 -0.15
C TYR A 81 -1.20 -3.99 -0.59
N LEU A 82 -0.38 -3.19 -1.29
CA LEU A 82 -0.83 -1.97 -1.96
C LEU A 82 -1.90 -2.28 -3.03
N THR A 83 -1.68 -3.29 -3.85
CA THR A 83 -2.61 -3.68 -4.92
C THR A 83 -3.96 -4.11 -4.36
N LYS A 84 -3.98 -4.84 -3.25
CA LYS A 84 -5.22 -5.25 -2.57
C LYS A 84 -6.07 -4.05 -2.14
N ILE A 85 -5.48 -3.05 -1.48
CA ILE A 85 -6.26 -1.88 -1.05
C ILE A 85 -6.79 -1.07 -2.25
N LEU A 86 -6.01 -0.95 -3.33
CA LEU A 86 -6.45 -0.29 -4.57
C LEU A 86 -7.55 -1.09 -5.29
N THR A 87 -7.53 -2.41 -5.18
CA THR A 87 -8.58 -3.29 -5.70
C THR A 87 -9.90 -3.03 -4.98
N PHE A 88 -9.89 -2.96 -3.64
CA PHE A 88 -11.09 -2.64 -2.88
C PHE A 88 -11.58 -1.21 -3.13
N ALA A 89 -10.66 -0.26 -3.27
CA ALA A 89 -11.00 1.11 -3.64
C ALA A 89 -11.72 1.15 -5.00
N GLN A 90 -11.18 0.48 -6.02
CA GLN A 90 -11.82 0.38 -7.33
C GLN A 90 -13.20 -0.30 -7.26
N GLY A 91 -13.35 -1.35 -6.44
CA GLY A 91 -14.64 -2.01 -6.22
C GLY A 91 -15.71 -1.11 -5.60
N GLN A 92 -15.32 -0.05 -4.88
CA GLN A 92 -16.20 0.99 -4.35
C GLN A 92 -16.35 2.20 -5.31
N GLY A 93 -15.84 2.11 -6.54
CA GLY A 93 -15.86 3.20 -7.52
C GLY A 93 -14.87 4.33 -7.22
N ILE A 94 -13.93 4.14 -6.29
CA ILE A 94 -12.92 5.13 -5.95
C ILE A 94 -11.84 5.12 -7.03
N GLN A 95 -11.73 6.23 -7.75
CA GLN A 95 -10.62 6.45 -8.67
C GLN A 95 -9.35 6.80 -7.89
N TRP A 96 -8.20 6.43 -8.43
CA TRP A 96 -6.92 6.73 -7.82
C TRP A 96 -5.85 6.99 -8.89
N GLN A 97 -4.82 7.72 -8.50
CA GLN A 97 -3.64 8.01 -9.30
C GLN A 97 -2.39 7.64 -8.50
N VAL A 98 -1.34 7.22 -9.20
CA VAL A 98 -0.06 6.87 -8.58
C VAL A 98 1.08 7.68 -9.20
N GLU A 99 1.89 8.28 -8.34
CA GLU A 99 3.16 8.90 -8.67
C GLU A 99 4.28 8.05 -8.04
N ILE A 100 5.20 7.56 -8.86
CA ILE A 100 6.33 6.72 -8.41
C ILE A 100 7.61 7.54 -8.49
N LYS A 101 8.37 7.56 -7.39
CA LYS A 101 9.68 8.22 -7.29
C LYS A 101 10.72 7.24 -6.80
N GLU A 102 11.93 7.36 -7.33
CA GLU A 102 13.08 6.67 -6.78
C GLU A 102 13.41 7.27 -5.40
N CYS A 103 13.55 6.43 -4.37
CA CYS A 103 13.89 6.90 -3.04
C CYS A 103 15.42 6.99 -2.89
N THR A 104 15.98 8.19 -3.05
CA THR A 104 17.42 8.42 -2.96
C THR A 104 17.92 8.61 -1.53
N ASP A 105 17.02 8.78 -0.56
CA ASP A 105 17.33 9.41 0.74
C ASP A 105 16.92 8.58 1.96
N THR A 106 16.83 7.25 1.84
CA THR A 106 16.56 6.39 2.99
C THR A 106 17.64 5.33 3.18
N HIS A 107 17.78 4.86 4.42
CA HIS A 107 18.59 3.68 4.76
C HIS A 107 18.15 2.42 3.98
N PHE A 108 17.03 2.48 3.25
CA PHE A 108 16.52 1.47 2.33
C PHE A 108 16.88 1.89 0.90
N LYS A 109 18.16 1.75 0.54
CA LYS A 109 18.60 1.83 -0.86
C LYS A 109 17.77 0.81 -1.66
N GLU A 110 17.36 1.18 -2.88
CA GLU A 110 16.65 0.32 -3.86
C GLU A 110 15.11 0.22 -3.71
N LEU A 111 14.47 0.91 -2.76
CA LEU A 111 13.00 0.95 -2.71
C LEU A 111 12.41 2.16 -3.44
N SER A 112 11.37 1.93 -4.24
CA SER A 112 10.59 2.99 -4.87
C SER A 112 9.49 3.52 -3.94
N TYR A 113 9.26 4.82 -3.99
CA TYR A 113 8.21 5.53 -3.25
C TYR A 113 6.98 5.75 -4.12
N PHE A 114 5.83 5.26 -3.66
CA PHE A 114 4.54 5.35 -4.31
C PHE A 114 3.67 6.37 -3.55
N LYS A 115 3.39 7.51 -4.16
CA LYS A 115 2.33 8.42 -3.68
C LYS A 115 1.04 8.09 -4.43
N ILE A 116 0.02 7.66 -3.70
CA ILE A 116 -1.31 7.38 -4.23
C ILE A 116 -2.24 8.50 -3.82
N THR A 117 -2.91 9.11 -4.80
CA THR A 117 -3.99 10.06 -4.55
C THR A 117 -5.32 9.38 -4.86
N VAL A 118 -6.20 9.26 -3.87
CA VAL A 118 -7.54 8.66 -4.01
C VAL A 118 -8.58 9.76 -4.14
N ALA A 119 -9.50 9.62 -5.10
CA ALA A 119 -10.52 10.63 -5.41
C ALA A 119 -11.77 10.46 -4.54
N CYS A 120 -11.59 10.52 -3.22
CA CYS A 120 -12.68 10.51 -2.25
C CYS A 120 -12.27 11.21 -0.95
N ASP A 121 -13.25 11.43 -0.07
CA ASP A 121 -12.97 11.95 1.25
C ASP A 121 -12.30 10.90 2.16
N LYS A 122 -11.67 11.40 3.21
CA LYS A 122 -10.92 10.61 4.18
C LYS A 122 -11.78 9.57 4.89
N GLU A 123 -12.98 9.94 5.31
CA GLU A 123 -13.83 9.06 6.11
C GLU A 123 -14.31 7.87 5.28
N PHE A 124 -14.67 8.13 4.02
CA PHE A 124 -15.07 7.10 3.07
C PHE A 124 -13.95 6.10 2.81
N PHE A 125 -12.74 6.58 2.48
CA PHE A 125 -11.61 5.68 2.23
C PHE A 125 -11.24 4.84 3.45
N VAL A 126 -11.17 5.47 4.63
CA VAL A 126 -10.81 4.78 5.87
C VAL A 126 -11.87 3.75 6.26
N THR A 127 -13.15 4.04 6.04
CA THR A 127 -14.24 3.10 6.31
C THR A 127 -14.14 1.88 5.41
N MET A 128 -14.00 2.08 4.10
CA MET A 128 -13.79 1.00 3.12
C MET A 128 -12.60 0.12 3.51
N ALA A 129 -11.47 0.74 3.84
CA ALA A 129 -10.26 0.01 4.19
C ALA A 129 -10.47 -0.78 5.50
N LYS A 130 -11.13 -0.22 6.51
CA LYS A 130 -11.45 -0.95 7.76
C LYS A 130 -12.39 -2.13 7.52
N GLU A 131 -13.42 -1.97 6.70
CA GLU A 131 -14.35 -3.04 6.34
C GLU A 131 -13.66 -4.18 5.58
N ALA A 132 -12.66 -3.85 4.76
CA ALA A 132 -11.79 -4.82 4.11
C ALA A 132 -10.75 -5.45 5.06
N GLY A 133 -10.65 -4.98 6.30
CA GLY A 133 -9.78 -5.54 7.35
C GLY A 133 -8.45 -4.81 7.56
N PHE A 134 -8.23 -3.68 6.90
CA PHE A 134 -7.03 -2.86 7.10
C PHE A 134 -7.08 -2.13 8.44
N ARG A 135 -5.93 -2.07 9.11
CA ARG A 135 -5.80 -1.47 10.42
C ARG A 135 -5.54 0.02 10.32
N TYR A 136 -6.13 0.80 11.23
CA TYR A 136 -5.83 2.23 11.41
C TYR A 136 -5.58 2.51 12.89
N PRO A 137 -4.87 3.59 13.23
CA PRO A 137 -4.73 4.00 14.62
C PRO A 137 -6.11 4.21 15.22
N LYS A 138 -6.33 3.76 16.46
CA LYS A 138 -7.52 4.17 17.20
C LYS A 138 -7.46 5.69 17.35
N ILE A 139 -8.45 6.40 16.82
CA ILE A 139 -8.61 7.82 17.10
C ILE A 139 -9.02 7.90 18.57
N THR A 140 -8.07 8.19 19.45
CA THR A 140 -8.37 8.60 20.82
C THR A 140 -9.06 9.96 20.72
N ARG A 141 -10.39 9.97 20.70
CA ARG A 141 -11.13 11.17 21.05
C ARG A 141 -10.77 11.48 22.49
N HIS A 142 -9.88 12.45 22.70
CA HIS A 142 -9.78 13.09 24.00
C HIS A 142 -11.18 13.65 24.29
N ARG A 143 -11.94 12.97 25.15
CA ARG A 143 -13.06 13.57 25.85
C ARG A 143 -12.44 14.70 26.67
N THR A 144 -12.56 15.92 26.20
CA THR A 144 -12.48 17.08 27.08
C THR A 144 -13.60 16.92 28.10
N ALA A 145 -13.19 16.71 29.35
CA ALA A 145 -14.06 16.74 30.52
C ALA A 145 -14.47 18.18 30.81
#